data_AF-A0A554K9Z5-F1
#
_entry.id   AF-A0A554K9Z5-F1
#
_cell.length_a   1.000
_cell.length_b   1.000
_cell.length_c   1.000
_cell.angle_alpha   90.00
_cell.angle_beta   90.00
_cell.angle_gamma   90.00
#
_symmetry.space_group_name_H-M   'P 1'
#
loop_
_entity.id
_entity.type
_entity.pdbx_description
1 polymer ?
#
loop_
_entity_poly.entity_id
_entity_poly.type
_entity_poly.pdbx_seq_one_letter_code
_entity_poly.pdbx_strand_id
1 'polypeptide(L)'
;MFYDIGMPAVVFFEYLVWQYGDGIREYANAWLNIHWFLWRVFSVPLLLRTFFAPFRRTGEHYKRGFDPAAIAQTFLINMITRFVGMVVRAVLVAVALLFQTFALVGGALLLVFFMTAPLVIPISVLTGIVVMIV
;
A
#
# COMPACT_ATOMS: atom_id res chain seq x y z
N MET A 1 22.60 -32.78 -31.13
CA MET A 1 21.42 -31.90 -31.26
C MET A 1 20.19 -32.77 -31.05
N PHE A 2 19.96 -33.18 -29.80
CA PHE A 2 18.81 -33.98 -29.40
C PHE A 2 17.92 -33.07 -28.58
N TYR A 3 16.88 -32.51 -29.19
CA TYR A 3 15.74 -32.01 -28.42
C TYR A 3 14.97 -33.26 -28.01
N ASP A 4 15.27 -33.78 -26.82
CA ASP A 4 14.51 -34.88 -26.25
C ASP A 4 13.05 -34.43 -26.09
N ILE A 5 12.13 -35.22 -26.63
CA ILE A 5 10.68 -34.97 -26.62
C ILE A 5 10.13 -34.77 -25.18
N GLY A 6 10.90 -35.13 -24.15
CA GLY A 6 10.59 -34.87 -22.74
C GLY A 6 10.88 -33.46 -22.23
N MET A 7 11.68 -32.64 -22.93
CA MET A 7 12.07 -31.30 -22.45
C MET A 7 10.89 -30.37 -22.10
N PRO A 8 9.81 -30.30 -22.90
CA PRO A 8 8.66 -29.45 -22.56
C PRO A 8 7.93 -29.89 -21.29
N ALA A 9 7.82 -31.22 -21.08
CA ALA A 9 7.18 -31.77 -19.89
C ALA A 9 8.01 -31.49 -18.64
N VAL A 10 9.34 -31.65 -18.73
CA VAL A 10 10.26 -31.35 -17.62
C VAL A 10 10.16 -29.88 -17.22
N VAL A 11 10.23 -28.95 -18.19
CA VAL A 11 10.10 -27.51 -17.93
C VAL A 11 8.75 -27.17 -17.30
N PHE A 12 7.67 -27.82 -17.75
CA PHE A 12 6.35 -27.62 -17.15
C PHE A 12 6.31 -28.06 -15.68
N PHE A 13 6.86 -29.23 -15.34
CA PHE A 13 6.92 -29.69 -13.95
C PHE A 13 7.84 -28.82 -13.09
N GLU A 14 9.01 -28.42 -13.59
CA GLU A 14 9.90 -27.47 -12.89
C GLU A 14 9.19 -26.15 -12.60
N TYR A 15 8.45 -25.62 -13.58
CA TYR A 15 7.62 -24.44 -13.40
C TYR A 15 6.56 -24.65 -12.30
N LEU A 16 5.84 -25.78 -12.28
CA LEU A 16 4.86 -26.07 -11.24
C LEU A 16 5.51 -26.18 -9.85
N VAL A 17 6.66 -26.84 -9.74
CA VAL A 17 7.40 -26.95 -8.48
C VAL A 17 7.83 -25.57 -7.98
N TRP A 18 8.33 -24.71 -8.87
CA TRP A 18 8.66 -23.34 -8.52
C TRP A 18 7.42 -22.53 -8.12
N GLN A 19 6.34 -22.62 -8.91
CA GLN A 19 5.09 -21.89 -8.71
C GLN A 19 4.50 -22.13 -7.32
N TYR A 20 4.54 -23.36 -6.83
CA TYR A 20 4.00 -23.74 -5.51
C TYR A 20 5.06 -23.81 -4.40
N GLY A 21 6.32 -23.55 -4.72
CA GLY A 21 7.45 -23.52 -3.78
C GLY A 21 7.99 -22.09 -3.63
N ASP A 22 9.14 -21.86 -4.24
CA ASP A 22 9.87 -20.58 -4.13
C ASP A 22 9.09 -19.39 -4.70
N GLY A 23 8.28 -19.59 -5.74
CA GLY A 23 7.45 -18.55 -6.34
C GLY A 23 6.45 -17.91 -5.36
N ILE A 24 5.81 -18.72 -4.50
CA ILE A 24 4.91 -18.19 -3.44
C ILE A 24 5.71 -17.35 -2.44
N ARG A 25 6.92 -17.82 -2.09
CA ARG A 25 7.77 -17.12 -1.13
C ARG A 25 8.25 -15.77 -1.68
N GLU A 26 8.69 -15.75 -2.94
CA GLU A 26 9.08 -14.53 -3.65
C GLU A 26 7.90 -13.57 -3.77
N TYR A 27 6.72 -14.08 -4.11
CA TYR A 27 5.48 -13.30 -4.14
C TYR A 27 5.17 -12.67 -2.78
N ALA A 28 5.20 -13.47 -1.71
CA ALA A 28 4.93 -12.99 -0.36
C ALA A 28 5.95 -11.91 0.07
N ASN A 29 7.23 -12.10 -0.25
CA ASN A 29 8.27 -11.10 0.00
C ASN A 29 8.00 -9.80 -0.76
N ALA A 30 7.65 -9.88 -2.05
CA ALA A 30 7.29 -8.71 -2.85
C ALA A 30 6.06 -7.98 -2.27
N TRP A 31 5.05 -8.74 -1.85
CA TRP A 31 3.83 -8.19 -1.26
C TRP A 31 4.11 -7.48 0.08
N LEU A 32 4.93 -8.06 0.95
CA LEU A 32 5.37 -7.43 2.19
C LEU A 32 6.22 -6.18 1.92
N ASN A 33 7.06 -6.19 0.89
CA ASN A 33 7.85 -5.03 0.49
C ASN A 33 6.97 -3.86 0.03
N ILE A 34 5.88 -4.14 -0.70
CA ILE A 34 4.90 -3.11 -1.08
C ILE A 34 4.27 -2.49 0.16
N HIS A 35 3.83 -3.30 1.12
CA HIS A 35 3.28 -2.80 2.37
C HIS A 35 4.29 -1.96 3.16
N TRP A 36 5.53 -2.45 3.28
CA TRP A 36 6.61 -1.70 3.92
C TRP A 36 6.89 -0.36 3.22
N PHE A 37 6.85 -0.35 1.88
CA PHE A 37 7.01 0.86 1.08
C PHE A 37 5.89 1.86 1.36
N LEU A 38 4.63 1.42 1.36
CA LEU A 38 3.48 2.29 1.69
C LEU A 38 3.61 2.88 3.10
N TRP A 39 4.03 2.08 4.08
CA TRP A 39 4.32 2.55 5.43
C TRP A 39 5.36 3.67 5.48
N ARG A 40 6.36 3.65 4.58
CA ARG A 40 7.40 4.68 4.48
C ARG A 40 6.98 5.91 3.69
N VAL A 41 6.33 5.73 2.54
CA VAL A 41 5.87 6.84 1.69
C VAL A 41 4.94 7.76 2.46
N PHE A 42 3.98 7.17 3.17
CA PHE A 42 3.07 7.96 4.00
C PHE A 42 3.70 8.38 5.33
N SER A 43 4.91 7.93 5.66
CA SER A 43 5.57 8.21 6.94
C SER A 43 4.62 7.98 8.12
N VAL A 44 3.87 6.88 8.08
CA VAL A 44 2.79 6.57 9.05
C VAL A 44 3.24 6.71 10.51
N PRO A 45 4.47 6.28 10.92
CA PRO A 45 4.95 6.49 12.29
C PRO A 45 5.09 7.97 12.66
N LEU A 46 5.49 8.82 11.72
CA LEU A 46 5.60 10.27 11.92
C LEU A 46 4.21 10.92 11.97
N LEU A 47 3.28 10.50 11.12
CA LEU A 47 1.88 10.95 11.18
C LEU A 47 1.26 10.64 12.53
N LEU A 48 1.39 9.40 13.02
CA LEU A 48 0.87 8.98 14.32
C LEU A 48 1.56 9.74 15.47
N ARG A 49 2.89 9.86 15.44
CA ARG A 49 3.64 10.61 16.48
C ARG A 49 3.23 12.07 16.50
N THR A 50 3.08 12.71 15.35
CA THR A 50 2.71 14.12 15.29
C THR A 50 1.26 14.35 15.68
N PHE A 51 0.36 13.40 15.45
CA PHE A 51 -1.03 13.45 15.90
C PHE A 51 -1.15 13.58 17.42
N PHE A 52 -0.29 12.87 18.18
CA PHE A 52 -0.25 12.91 19.64
C PHE A 52 0.88 13.77 20.22
N ALA A 53 1.73 14.40 19.37
CA ALA A 53 2.84 15.20 19.84
C ALA A 53 2.33 16.45 20.58
N PRO A 54 2.90 16.77 21.76
CA PRO A 54 2.47 17.92 22.55
C PRO A 54 2.67 19.22 21.76
N PHE A 55 1.57 19.95 21.55
CA PHE A 55 1.40 21.17 20.75
C PHE A 55 2.22 22.40 21.20
N ARG A 56 3.26 22.24 22.01
CA ARG A 56 3.88 23.35 22.78
C ARG A 56 4.81 24.27 21.99
N ARG A 57 4.90 24.18 20.65
CA ARG A 57 5.97 24.88 19.90
C ARG A 57 5.55 25.71 18.69
N THR A 58 4.29 25.67 18.24
CA THR A 58 3.84 26.41 17.05
C THR A 58 2.97 27.62 17.35
N GLY A 59 2.65 27.88 18.63
CA GLY A 59 1.86 29.04 18.98
C GLY A 59 2.72 30.29 19.05
N GLU A 60 2.21 31.41 18.51
CA GLU A 60 2.76 32.72 18.83
C GLU A 60 2.88 32.86 20.35
N HIS A 61 4.04 33.29 20.84
CA HIS A 61 4.23 33.55 22.25
C HIS A 61 3.32 34.71 22.66
N TYR A 62 2.47 34.46 23.67
CA TYR A 62 1.66 35.50 24.29
C TYR A 62 2.56 36.67 24.68
N LYS A 63 2.27 37.87 24.16
CA LYS A 63 3.02 39.08 24.50
C LYS A 63 2.97 39.30 26.03
N ARG A 64 4.10 39.71 26.63
CA ARG A 64 4.16 40.08 28.05
C ARG A 64 3.36 41.37 28.27
N GLY A 65 2.20 41.25 28.91
CA GLY A 65 1.27 42.35 29.23
C GLY A 65 -0.18 41.86 29.20
N PHE A 66 -1.05 42.46 30.02
CA PHE A 66 -2.48 42.11 30.04
C PHE A 66 -3.23 42.89 28.95
N ASP A 67 -3.06 42.47 27.69
CA ASP A 67 -3.77 43.00 26.53
C ASP A 67 -4.79 41.96 26.01
N PRO A 68 -6.08 42.08 26.37
CA PRO A 68 -7.13 41.13 25.98
C PRO A 68 -7.29 40.99 24.46
N ALA A 69 -7.02 42.04 23.69
CA ALA A 69 -7.15 42.02 22.24
C ALA A 69 -6.04 41.19 21.60
N ALA A 70 -4.79 41.37 22.06
CA ALA A 70 -3.66 40.56 21.62
C ALA A 70 -3.83 39.07 22.00
N ILE A 71 -4.37 38.80 23.20
CA ILE A 71 -4.68 37.45 23.69
C ILE A 71 -5.70 36.75 22.77
N ALA A 72 -6.80 37.42 22.44
CA ALA A 72 -7.84 36.87 21.58
C ALA A 72 -7.32 36.61 20.16
N GLN A 73 -6.51 37.51 19.60
CA GLN A 73 -5.89 37.34 18.29
C GLN A 73 -4.96 36.11 18.24
N THR A 74 -4.05 35.97 19.20
CA THR A 74 -3.15 34.81 19.27
C THR A 74 -3.92 33.51 19.51
N PHE A 75 -5.01 33.53 20.28
CA PHE A 75 -5.88 32.37 20.47
C PHE A 75 -6.52 31.91 19.14
N LEU A 76 -7.11 32.83 18.37
CA LEU A 76 -7.75 32.51 17.09
C LEU A 76 -6.74 31.97 16.06
N ILE A 77 -5.57 32.60 15.93
CA ILE A 77 -4.49 32.14 15.03
C ILE A 77 -4.03 30.73 15.42
N ASN A 78 -3.82 30.48 16.72
CA ASN A 78 -3.44 29.16 17.21
C ASN A 78 -4.53 28.11 16.97
N MET A 79 -5.80 28.49 17.08
CA MET A 79 -6.92 27.59 16.83
C MET A 79 -7.01 27.21 15.35
N ILE A 80 -6.90 28.18 14.44
CA ILE A 80 -6.95 27.94 12.98
C ILE A 80 -5.79 27.06 12.54
N THR A 81 -4.56 27.40 12.93
CA THR A 81 -3.36 26.62 12.58
C THR A 81 -3.42 25.18 13.10
N ARG A 82 -3.99 24.97 14.30
CA ARG A 82 -4.26 23.62 14.84
C ARG A 82 -5.30 22.87 14.04
N PHE A 83 -6.41 23.50 13.68
CA PHE A 83 -7.48 22.88 12.91
C PHE A 83 -6.97 22.43 11.54
N VAL A 84 -6.28 23.31 10.82
CA VAL A 84 -5.66 23.00 9.52
C VAL A 84 -4.68 21.83 9.67
N GLY A 85 -3.80 21.86 10.66
CA GLY A 85 -2.85 20.78 10.92
C GLY A 85 -3.53 19.43 11.23
N MET A 86 -4.63 19.44 11.99
CA MET A 86 -5.41 18.22 12.26
C MET A 86 -6.09 17.68 11.00
N VAL A 87 -6.70 18.55 10.18
CA VAL A 87 -7.36 18.16 8.93
C VAL A 87 -6.36 17.54 7.96
N VAL A 88 -5.21 18.19 7.73
CA VAL A 88 -4.16 17.66 6.84
C VAL A 88 -3.70 16.28 7.30
N ARG A 89 -3.45 16.10 8.61
CA ARG A 89 -3.03 14.79 9.14
C ARG A 89 -4.13 13.73 9.01
N ALA A 90 -5.39 14.09 9.25
CA ALA A 90 -6.51 13.17 9.09
C ALA A 90 -6.64 12.70 7.64
N VAL A 91 -6.51 13.60 6.67
CA VAL A 91 -6.52 13.26 5.24
C VAL A 91 -5.34 12.34 4.90
N LEU A 92 -4.13 12.65 5.35
CA LEU A 92 -2.96 11.80 5.09
C LEU A 92 -3.10 10.39 5.68
N VAL A 93 -3.63 10.26 6.90
CA VAL A 93 -3.91 8.94 7.51
C VAL A 93 -5.00 8.20 6.72
N ALA A 94 -6.09 8.88 6.34
CA ALA A 94 -7.16 8.26 5.57
C ALA A 94 -6.67 7.73 4.21
N VAL A 95 -5.86 8.53 3.50
CA VAL A 95 -5.24 8.13 2.24
C VAL A 95 -4.28 6.96 2.46
N ALA A 96 -3.43 7.01 3.49
CA ALA A 96 -2.51 5.91 3.79
C ALA A 96 -3.26 4.58 4.05
N LEU A 97 -4.35 4.62 4.81
CA LEU A 97 -5.20 3.46 5.06
C LEU A 97 -5.85 2.95 3.78
N LEU A 98 -6.37 3.84 2.94
CA LEU A 98 -6.97 3.48 1.66
C LEU A 98 -5.98 2.72 0.76
N PHE A 99 -4.78 3.25 0.57
CA PHE A 99 -3.74 2.58 -0.21
C PHE A 99 -3.30 1.25 0.40
N GLN A 100 -3.19 1.18 1.73
CA GLN A 100 -2.86 -0.06 2.43
C GLN A 100 -3.93 -1.13 2.22
N THR A 101 -5.21 -0.76 2.26
CA THR A 101 -6.34 -1.66 1.96
C THR A 101 -6.30 -2.15 0.52
N PHE A 102 -6.07 -1.25 -0.45
CA PHE A 102 -5.96 -1.65 -1.86
C PHE A 102 -4.78 -2.60 -2.10
N ALA A 103 -3.62 -2.34 -1.50
CA ALA A 103 -2.46 -3.23 -1.61
C ALA A 103 -2.72 -4.60 -0.96
N LEU A 104 -3.47 -4.64 0.14
CA LEU A 104 -3.82 -5.88 0.82
C LEU A 104 -4.79 -6.71 -0.04
N VAL A 105 -5.89 -6.11 -0.49
CA VAL A 105 -6.91 -6.81 -1.28
C VAL A 105 -6.36 -7.18 -2.65
N GLY A 106 -5.69 -6.24 -3.33
CA GLY A 106 -5.08 -6.48 -4.64
C GLY A 106 -4.01 -7.56 -4.58
N GLY A 107 -3.13 -7.53 -3.57
CA GLY A 107 -2.13 -8.58 -3.38
C GLY A 107 -2.72 -9.94 -3.01
N ALA A 108 -3.83 -9.99 -2.27
CA ALA A 108 -4.52 -11.25 -2.01
C ALA A 108 -5.16 -11.82 -3.29
N LEU A 109 -5.84 -10.99 -4.09
CA LEU A 109 -6.45 -11.40 -5.36
C LEU A 109 -5.40 -11.88 -6.37
N LEU A 110 -4.30 -11.15 -6.50
CA LEU A 110 -3.18 -11.53 -7.36
C LEU A 110 -2.50 -12.82 -6.90
N LEU A 111 -2.47 -13.11 -5.59
CA LEU A 111 -1.98 -14.40 -5.09
C LEU A 111 -2.90 -15.55 -5.52
N VAL A 112 -4.22 -15.38 -5.39
CA VAL A 112 -5.19 -16.39 -5.85
C VAL A 112 -5.06 -16.61 -7.36
N PHE A 113 -4.91 -15.52 -8.13
CA PHE A 113 -4.64 -15.61 -9.56
C PHE A 113 -3.31 -16.35 -9.84
N PHE A 114 -2.24 -16.03 -9.12
CA PHE A 114 -0.95 -16.69 -9.24
C PHE A 114 -1.06 -18.20 -8.96
N MET A 115 -1.77 -18.61 -7.90
CA MET A 115 -1.98 -20.03 -7.60
C MET A 115 -2.79 -20.75 -8.68
N THR A 116 -3.70 -20.07 -9.36
CA THR A 116 -4.55 -20.66 -10.41
C THR A 116 -4.02 -20.46 -11.82
N ALA A 117 -2.96 -19.66 -12.00
CA ALA A 117 -2.37 -19.29 -13.29
C ALA A 117 -2.03 -20.49 -14.20
N PRO A 118 -1.47 -21.61 -13.69
CA PRO A 118 -1.15 -22.76 -14.55
C PRO A 118 -2.38 -23.37 -15.24
N LEU A 119 -3.59 -23.16 -14.73
CA LEU A 119 -4.85 -23.63 -15.31
C LEU A 119 -5.57 -22.50 -16.06
N VAL A 120 -5.67 -21.33 -15.45
CA VAL A 120 -6.41 -20.19 -15.99
C VAL A 120 -5.84 -19.73 -17.32
N ILE A 121 -4.51 -19.66 -17.45
CA ILE A 121 -3.85 -19.20 -18.67
C ILE A 121 -4.16 -20.14 -19.85
N PRO A 122 -3.89 -21.46 -19.80
CA PRO A 122 -4.25 -22.36 -20.90
C PRO A 122 -5.75 -22.34 -21.23
N ILE A 123 -6.62 -22.34 -20.22
CA ILE A 123 -8.07 -22.32 -20.44
C ILE A 123 -8.49 -21.05 -21.18
N SER A 124 -8.00 -19.88 -20.78
CA SER A 124 -8.31 -18.60 -21.44
C SER A 124 -7.89 -18.56 -22.92
N VAL A 125 -6.75 -19.17 -23.24
CA VAL A 125 -6.26 -19.26 -24.63
C VAL A 125 -7.17 -20.19 -25.43
N LEU A 126 -7.51 -21.36 -24.88
CA LEU A 126 -8.38 -22.32 -25.53
C LEU A 126 -9.78 -21.76 -25.79
N THR A 127 -10.40 -21.12 -24.80
CA THR A 127 -11.74 -20.52 -24.98
C THR A 127 -11.71 -19.38 -25.99
N GLY A 128 -10.64 -18.56 -26.01
CA GLY A 128 -10.45 -17.52 -27.02
C GLY A 128 -10.40 -18.09 -28.44
N ILE A 129 -9.66 -19.18 -28.65
CA ILE A 129 -9.58 -19.86 -29.95
C ILE A 129 -10.95 -20.42 -30.37
N VAL A 130 -11.67 -21.08 -29.44
CA VAL A 130 -12.99 -21.66 -29.73
C VAL A 130 -13.98 -20.58 -30.18
N VAL A 131 -14.00 -19.43 -29.50
CA VAL A 131 -14.88 -18.30 -29.85
C VAL A 131 -14.54 -17.70 -31.22
N MET A 132 -13.29 -17.80 -31.69
CA MET A 132 -12.93 -17.32 -33.03
C MET A 132 -13.35 -18.27 -34.16
N ILE A 133 -13.55 -19.56 -33.85
CA ILE A 133 -13.88 -20.60 -34.83
C ILE A 133 -15.39 -20.77 -35.01
N VAL A 134 -16.16 -20.61 -33.92
CA VAL A 134 -17.64 -20.68 -33.89
C VAL A 134 -18.25 -19.39 -34.39
#